data_AF-A0A8T2RML1-F1
#
_entry.id   AF-A0A8T2RML1-F1
#
_cell.length_a   1.000
_cell.length_b   1.000
_cell.length_c   1.000
_cell.angle_alpha   90.00
_cell.angle_beta   90.00
_cell.angle_gamma   90.00
#
_symmetry.space_group_name_H-M   'P 1'
#
loop_
_entity.id
_entity.type
_entity.pdbx_description
1 polymer ?
#
loop_
_entity_poly.entity_id
_entity_poly.type
_entity_poly.pdbx_seq_one_letter_code
_entity_poly.pdbx_strand_id
1 'polypeptide(L)'
;MTQVSSGERKEESQSALMSRLEEIQAALSGVPVAAQPLKEDWQIPVIDLALLHSPVERSVVIDQIRGACEDWGFFHVVNHGVPKDVIDGMWKAYDTLFQAPAEQRAIFDHCEPFLSPSLREKDSEKFLAMQKSFAKGVDFKDTICLHKFNPDDEDRMTHVPQECRKLLCA
;
A
#
# COMPACT_ATOMS: atom_id res chain seq x y z
N MET A 1 -13.84 -36.89 -7.53
CA MET A 1 -13.86 -35.47 -7.12
C MET A 1 -13.07 -35.39 -5.82
N THR A 2 -11.76 -35.21 -5.92
CA THR A 2 -10.86 -35.21 -4.76
C THR A 2 -10.77 -33.76 -4.26
N GLN A 3 -11.19 -33.51 -3.03
CA GLN A 3 -11.03 -32.21 -2.39
C GLN A 3 -9.54 -32.01 -2.08
N VAL A 4 -8.91 -31.05 -2.76
CA VAL A 4 -7.54 -30.61 -2.43
C VAL A 4 -7.63 -29.74 -1.18
N SER A 5 -6.92 -30.15 -0.16
CA SER A 5 -6.88 -29.51 1.16
C SER A 5 -6.30 -28.10 1.07
N SER A 6 -6.78 -27.20 1.91
CA SER A 6 -6.27 -25.82 2.02
C SER A 6 -4.76 -25.71 2.27
N GLY A 7 -4.12 -26.76 2.78
CA GLY A 7 -2.66 -26.83 2.94
C GLY A 7 -1.92 -27.01 1.61
N GLU A 8 -2.43 -27.87 0.72
CA GLU A 8 -1.82 -28.19 -0.57
C GLU A 8 -1.83 -26.96 -1.51
N ARG A 9 -2.89 -26.13 -1.45
CA ARG A 9 -2.95 -24.87 -2.22
C ARG A 9 -1.90 -23.83 -1.82
N LYS A 10 -1.50 -23.78 -0.55
CA LYS A 10 -0.46 -22.85 -0.09
C LYS A 10 0.93 -23.31 -0.51
N GLU A 11 1.19 -24.61 -0.45
CA GLU A 11 2.45 -25.22 -0.87
C GLU A 11 2.64 -25.15 -2.40
N GLU A 12 1.56 -25.37 -3.17
CA GLU A 12 1.53 -25.16 -4.62
C GLU A 12 1.77 -23.68 -4.99
N SER A 13 1.21 -22.74 -4.21
CA SER A 13 1.45 -21.30 -4.40
C SER A 13 2.89 -20.88 -4.09
N GLN A 14 3.49 -21.44 -3.03
CA GLN A 14 4.91 -21.19 -2.70
C GLN A 14 5.84 -21.81 -3.75
N SER A 15 5.56 -23.03 -4.21
CA SER A 15 6.30 -23.68 -5.29
C SER A 15 6.21 -22.88 -6.60
N ALA A 16 5.03 -22.36 -6.93
CA ALA A 16 4.83 -21.53 -8.12
C ALA A 16 5.59 -20.20 -8.03
N LEU A 17 5.61 -19.57 -6.84
CA LEU A 17 6.38 -18.35 -6.58
C LEU A 17 7.90 -18.61 -6.71
N MET A 18 8.41 -19.71 -6.14
CA MET A 18 9.83 -20.04 -6.22
C MET A 18 10.27 -20.36 -7.64
N SER A 19 9.43 -21.07 -8.42
CA SER A 19 9.68 -21.32 -9.85
C SER A 19 9.68 -20.01 -10.67
N ARG A 20 8.76 -19.08 -10.38
CA ARG A 20 8.71 -17.75 -11.01
C ARG A 20 9.92 -16.90 -10.64
N LEU A 21 10.41 -17.01 -9.41
CA LEU A 21 11.63 -16.37 -8.93
C LEU A 21 12.86 -16.86 -9.69
N GLU A 22 12.98 -18.18 -9.90
CA GLU A 22 14.06 -18.76 -10.70
C GLU A 22 13.99 -18.31 -12.17
N GLU A 23 12.80 -18.24 -12.76
CA GLU A 23 12.60 -17.71 -14.13
C GLU A 23 13.00 -16.23 -14.24
N ILE A 24 12.62 -15.39 -13.27
CA ILE A 24 13.01 -13.98 -13.22
C ILE A 24 14.52 -13.85 -13.04
N GLN A 25 15.12 -14.64 -12.15
CA GLN A 25 16.56 -14.60 -11.88
C GLN A 25 17.38 -15.05 -13.09
N ALA A 26 16.89 -16.05 -13.84
CA ALA A 26 17.45 -16.46 -15.12
C ALA A 26 17.32 -15.37 -16.19
N ALA A 27 16.15 -14.70 -16.28
CA ALA A 27 15.93 -13.61 -17.22
C ALA A 27 16.81 -12.37 -16.92
N LEU A 28 17.09 -12.09 -15.65
CA LEU A 28 17.95 -10.99 -15.22
C LEU A 28 19.45 -11.28 -15.45
N SER A 29 19.86 -12.55 -15.54
CA SER A 29 21.27 -12.95 -15.70
C SER A 29 21.93 -12.52 -17.02
N GLY A 30 21.12 -12.17 -18.04
CA GLY A 30 21.59 -11.76 -19.37
C GLY A 30 21.26 -10.31 -19.74
N VAL A 31 20.57 -9.56 -18.87
CA VAL A 31 20.32 -8.14 -19.09
C VAL A 31 21.54 -7.39 -18.58
N PRO A 32 22.25 -6.59 -19.40
CA PRO A 32 23.19 -5.62 -18.88
C PRO A 32 22.37 -4.63 -18.07
N VAL A 33 22.28 -4.85 -16.75
CA VAL A 33 21.89 -3.81 -15.82
C VAL A 33 22.98 -2.76 -16.03
N ALA A 34 22.64 -1.70 -16.76
CA ALA A 34 23.37 -0.46 -16.66
C ALA A 34 23.18 0.02 -15.23
N ALA A 35 23.90 -0.61 -14.30
CA ALA A 35 24.15 -0.11 -12.97
C ALA A 35 25.05 1.09 -13.22
N GLN A 36 24.43 2.19 -13.63
CA GLN A 36 24.99 3.48 -13.30
C GLN A 36 25.10 3.44 -11.77
N PRO A 37 26.31 3.54 -11.20
CA PRO A 37 26.45 3.58 -9.76
C PRO A 37 25.53 4.69 -9.26
N LEU A 38 24.55 4.31 -8.43
CA LEU A 38 23.73 5.29 -7.74
C LEU A 38 24.70 6.21 -7.04
N LYS A 39 24.63 7.50 -7.36
CA LYS A 39 25.50 8.53 -6.77
C LYS A 39 25.39 8.36 -5.25
N GLU A 40 26.50 7.98 -4.60
CA GLU A 40 26.53 7.48 -3.21
C GLU A 40 26.09 8.50 -2.14
N ASP A 41 25.72 9.72 -2.53
CA ASP A 41 25.42 10.83 -1.62
C ASP A 41 23.95 11.28 -1.62
N TRP A 42 23.06 10.61 -2.37
CA TRP A 42 21.65 11.00 -2.43
C TRP A 42 20.83 10.32 -1.32
N GLN A 43 20.97 10.82 -0.08
CA GLN A 43 20.16 10.35 1.04
C GLN A 43 18.84 11.11 1.14
N ILE A 44 17.73 10.38 1.16
CA ILE A 44 16.38 10.93 1.32
C ILE A 44 16.32 11.71 2.65
N PRO A 45 15.80 12.95 2.67
CA PRO A 45 15.71 13.74 3.90
C PRO A 45 14.93 12.99 4.99
N VAL A 46 15.46 13.01 6.22
CA VAL A 46 14.81 12.47 7.40
C VAL A 46 14.50 13.63 8.35
N ILE A 47 13.23 13.81 8.71
CA ILE A 47 12.75 14.95 9.50
C ILE A 47 12.25 14.46 10.86
N ASP A 48 12.80 15.04 11.94
CA ASP A 48 12.37 14.77 13.30
C ASP A 48 11.22 15.69 13.72
N LEU A 49 10.02 15.11 13.87
CA LEU A 49 8.82 15.87 14.23
C LEU A 49 8.72 16.19 15.71
N ALA A 50 9.49 15.54 16.59
CA ALA A 50 9.49 15.88 18.02
C ALA A 50 9.97 17.32 18.26
N LEU A 51 10.85 17.82 17.38
CA LEU A 51 11.39 19.18 17.44
C LEU A 51 10.33 20.27 17.14
N LEU A 52 9.16 19.91 16.60
CA LEU A 52 8.06 20.86 16.39
C LEU A 52 7.45 21.38 17.71
N HIS A 53 7.67 20.66 18.82
CA HIS A 53 7.23 21.05 20.15
C HIS A 53 8.16 22.09 20.80
N SER A 54 9.37 22.29 20.27
CA SER A 54 10.35 23.28 20.71
C SER A 54 10.13 24.60 19.98
N PRO A 55 9.82 25.71 20.67
CA PRO A 55 9.61 27.00 20.01
C PRO A 55 10.84 27.50 19.22
N VAL A 56 12.03 27.06 19.61
CA VAL A 56 13.31 27.45 19.00
C VAL A 56 13.59 26.64 17.73
N GLU A 57 13.30 25.34 17.75
CA GLU A 57 13.64 24.43 16.65
C GLU A 57 12.51 24.30 15.61
N ARG A 58 11.28 24.68 15.99
CA ARG A 58 10.11 24.60 15.12
C ARG A 58 10.32 25.28 13.76
N SER A 59 10.95 26.45 13.71
CA SER A 59 11.21 27.15 12.44
C SER A 59 12.17 26.36 11.56
N VAL A 60 13.22 25.78 12.15
CA VAL A 60 14.21 24.97 11.44
C VAL A 60 13.56 23.73 10.82
N VAL A 61 12.69 23.04 11.56
CA VAL A 61 11.95 21.87 11.04
C VAL A 61 11.02 22.27 9.90
N ILE A 62 10.32 23.41 10.00
CA ILE A 62 9.45 23.90 8.92
C ILE A 62 10.26 24.18 7.65
N ASP A 63 11.44 24.78 7.78
CA ASP A 63 12.32 25.05 6.65
C ASP A 63 12.88 23.74 6.04
N GLN A 64 13.18 22.74 6.87
CA GLN A 64 13.55 21.39 6.39
C GLN A 64 12.42 20.72 5.61
N ILE A 65 11.17 20.79 6.09
CA ILE A 65 10.00 20.25 5.39
C ILE A 65 9.82 20.96 4.05
N ARG A 66 9.93 22.30 4.03
CA ARG A 66 9.85 23.09 2.80
C ARG A 66 10.92 22.66 1.80
N GLY A 67 12.19 22.62 2.22
CA GLY A 67 13.30 22.22 1.35
C GLY A 67 13.13 20.79 0.82
N ALA A 68 12.72 19.84 1.66
CA ALA A 68 12.44 18.48 1.22
C ALA A 68 11.30 18.41 0.19
N CYS A 69 10.23 19.18 0.37
CA CYS A 69 9.15 19.26 -0.61
C CYS A 69 9.59 19.88 -1.94
N GLU A 70 10.41 20.94 -1.90
CA GLU A 70 10.88 21.67 -3.09
C GLU A 70 11.94 20.90 -3.88
N ASP A 71 12.91 20.29 -3.18
CA ASP A 71 14.07 19.65 -3.80
C ASP A 71 13.83 18.16 -4.11
N TRP A 72 13.02 17.46 -3.29
CA TRP A 72 12.83 16.00 -3.39
C TRP A 72 11.39 15.59 -3.71
N GLY A 73 10.40 16.34 -3.21
CA GLY A 73 8.99 15.97 -3.28
C GLY A 73 8.56 14.86 -2.30
N PHE A 74 9.48 14.31 -1.50
CA PHE A 74 9.19 13.34 -0.44
C PHE A 74 10.32 13.31 0.61
N PHE A 75 10.00 12.81 1.81
CA PHE A 75 10.94 12.68 2.94
C PHE A 75 10.46 11.59 3.91
N HIS A 76 11.36 11.10 4.76
CA HIS A 76 11.03 10.27 5.90
C HIS A 76 10.74 11.12 7.14
N VAL A 77 9.84 10.67 8.00
CA VAL A 77 9.58 11.28 9.31
C VAL A 77 9.96 10.33 10.44
N VAL A 78 10.55 10.87 11.49
CA VAL A 78 10.81 10.16 12.75
C VAL A 78 10.18 10.91 13.91
N ASN A 79 9.95 10.21 15.02
CA ASN A 79 9.31 10.76 16.23
C ASN A 79 7.99 11.49 15.93
N HIS A 80 7.19 10.96 15.01
CA HIS A 80 5.89 11.50 14.59
C HIS A 80 4.79 11.37 15.66
N GLY A 81 5.07 10.76 16.81
CA GLY A 81 4.15 10.64 17.94
C GLY A 81 3.09 9.54 17.81
N VAL A 82 3.08 8.76 16.71
CA VAL A 82 2.19 7.60 16.59
C VAL A 82 2.77 6.46 17.43
N PRO A 83 2.01 5.89 18.39
CA PRO A 83 2.50 4.82 19.25
C PRO A 83 2.93 3.59 18.45
N LYS A 84 4.02 2.94 18.88
CA LYS A 84 4.54 1.72 18.24
C LYS A 84 3.50 0.60 18.19
N ASP A 85 2.68 0.47 19.23
CA ASP A 85 1.62 -0.55 19.29
C ASP A 85 0.57 -0.38 18.18
N VAL A 86 0.30 0.86 17.75
CA VAL A 86 -0.60 1.15 16.63
C VAL A 86 0.04 0.71 15.31
N ILE A 87 1.32 1.01 15.11
CA ILE A 87 2.08 0.61 13.91
C ILE A 87 2.17 -0.92 13.82
N ASP A 88 2.58 -1.58 14.91
CA ASP A 88 2.67 -3.04 14.99
C ASP A 88 1.30 -3.70 14.78
N GLY A 89 0.25 -3.07 15.33
CA GLY A 89 -1.12 -3.49 15.08
C GLY A 89 -1.47 -3.42 13.60
N MET A 90 -1.17 -2.30 12.93
CA MET A 90 -1.47 -2.10 11.51
C MET A 90 -0.80 -3.17 10.63
N TRP A 91 0.45 -3.55 10.93
CA TRP A 91 1.14 -4.64 10.24
C TRP A 91 0.42 -5.98 10.43
N LYS A 92 -0.01 -6.32 11.65
CA LYS A 92 -0.78 -7.55 11.91
C LYS A 92 -2.13 -7.56 11.20
N ALA A 93 -2.80 -6.42 11.16
CA ALA A 93 -4.06 -6.21 10.46
C ALA A 93 -3.87 -6.40 8.94
N TYR A 94 -2.82 -5.80 8.37
CA TYR A 94 -2.41 -5.98 6.98
C TYR A 94 -2.19 -7.46 6.66
N ASP A 95 -1.36 -8.16 7.44
CA ASP A 95 -1.07 -9.58 7.22
C ASP A 95 -2.33 -10.44 7.26
N THR A 96 -3.21 -10.19 8.23
CA THR A 96 -4.48 -10.91 8.39
C THR A 96 -5.37 -10.71 7.16
N LEU A 97 -5.47 -9.47 6.68
CA LEU A 97 -6.33 -9.13 5.56
C LEU A 97 -5.83 -9.74 4.25
N PHE A 98 -4.53 -9.66 3.97
CA PHE A 98 -3.96 -10.23 2.74
C PHE A 98 -3.91 -11.76 2.77
N GLN A 99 -3.92 -12.40 3.95
CA GLN A 99 -4.01 -13.86 4.08
C GLN A 99 -5.45 -14.40 4.10
N ALA A 100 -6.46 -13.52 4.17
CA ALA A 100 -7.87 -13.92 4.13
C ALA A 100 -8.25 -14.52 2.75
N PRO A 101 -9.31 -15.37 2.70
CA PRO A 101 -9.81 -15.91 1.44
C PRO A 101 -10.14 -14.82 0.42
N ALA A 102 -9.95 -15.12 -0.87
CA ALA A 102 -10.16 -14.16 -1.95
C ALA A 102 -11.59 -13.58 -1.96
N GLU A 103 -12.59 -14.38 -1.60
CA GLU A 103 -13.99 -13.97 -1.53
C GLU A 103 -14.22 -12.89 -0.46
N GLN A 104 -13.47 -12.95 0.65
CA GLN A 104 -13.53 -11.94 1.70
C GLN A 104 -12.72 -10.70 1.36
N ARG A 105 -11.69 -10.82 0.52
CA ARG A 105 -10.88 -9.68 0.05
C ARG A 105 -11.57 -8.92 -1.08
N ALA A 106 -12.33 -9.62 -1.93
CA ALA A 106 -13.00 -9.07 -3.12
C ALA A 106 -13.92 -7.87 -2.84
N ILE A 107 -14.50 -7.81 -1.64
CA ILE A 107 -15.33 -6.69 -1.20
C ILE A 107 -14.55 -5.36 -1.11
N PHE A 108 -13.22 -5.44 -0.95
CA PHE A 108 -12.31 -4.30 -0.86
C PHE A 108 -11.57 -4.02 -2.17
N ASP A 109 -11.73 -4.90 -3.17
CA ASP A 109 -11.12 -4.74 -4.51
C ASP A 109 -11.84 -3.66 -5.34
N HIS A 110 -13.05 -3.26 -4.91
CA HIS A 110 -13.80 -2.17 -5.51
C HIS A 110 -13.24 -0.80 -5.10
N CYS A 111 -12.17 -0.39 -5.77
CA CYS A 111 -11.81 1.01 -5.91
C CYS A 111 -12.82 1.69 -6.85
N GLU A 112 -14.08 1.84 -6.40
CA GLU A 112 -15.00 2.74 -7.10
C GLU A 112 -14.42 4.15 -7.00
N PRO A 113 -14.13 4.81 -8.13
CA PRO A 113 -13.57 6.14 -8.12
C PRO A 113 -14.51 7.10 -7.38
N PHE A 114 -13.93 8.08 -6.68
CA PHE A 114 -14.66 9.23 -6.16
C PHE A 114 -15.21 10.05 -7.34
N LEU A 115 -16.32 9.59 -7.93
CA LEU A 115 -17.15 10.36 -8.81
C LEU A 115 -18.25 10.97 -7.94
N SER A 116 -18.39 12.30 -7.98
CA SER A 116 -19.56 12.96 -7.40
C SER A 116 -20.84 12.29 -7.95
N PRO A 117 -21.96 12.29 -7.22
CA PRO A 117 -23.21 11.68 -7.70
C PRO A 117 -23.62 12.13 -9.11
N SER A 118 -23.25 13.34 -9.51
CA SER A 118 -23.44 13.91 -10.85
C SER A 118 -22.59 13.29 -11.97
N LEU A 119 -21.47 12.64 -11.66
CA LEU A 119 -20.56 11.99 -12.61
C LEU A 119 -20.75 10.47 -12.70
N ARG A 120 -21.48 9.88 -11.74
CA ARG A 120 -21.68 8.43 -11.61
C ARG A 120 -22.47 7.80 -12.75
N GLU A 121 -23.38 8.55 -13.37
CA GLU A 121 -24.23 8.02 -14.45
C GLU A 121 -23.68 8.28 -15.86
N LYS A 122 -22.84 9.29 -16.07
CA LYS A 122 -22.56 9.78 -17.43
C LYS A 122 -21.32 9.22 -18.10
N ASP A 123 -20.34 8.71 -17.38
CA ASP A 123 -19.04 8.36 -17.98
C ASP A 123 -18.36 7.12 -17.34
N SER A 124 -19.12 6.18 -16.76
CA SER A 124 -18.53 4.95 -16.16
C SER A 124 -17.73 4.13 -17.17
N GLU A 125 -18.21 3.99 -18.41
CA GLU A 125 -17.49 3.25 -19.46
C GLU A 125 -16.24 3.97 -19.95
N LYS A 126 -16.28 5.31 -20.08
CA LYS A 126 -15.12 6.10 -20.52
C LYS A 126 -14.06 6.18 -19.44
N PHE A 127 -14.46 6.28 -18.18
CA PHE A 127 -13.54 6.24 -17.05
C PHE A 127 -12.87 4.86 -16.91
N LEU A 128 -13.65 3.79 -17.05
CA LEU A 128 -13.11 2.43 -17.05
C LEU A 128 -12.18 2.19 -18.25
N ALA A 129 -12.52 2.73 -19.43
CA ALA A 129 -11.65 2.71 -20.60
C ALA A 129 -10.36 3.53 -20.38
N MET A 130 -10.46 4.68 -19.70
CA MET A 130 -9.31 5.52 -19.33
C MET A 130 -8.38 4.78 -18.34
N GLN A 131 -8.90 4.19 -17.26
CA GLN A 131 -8.11 3.35 -16.34
C GLN A 131 -7.45 2.17 -17.06
N LYS A 132 -8.20 1.48 -17.92
CA LYS A 132 -7.68 0.37 -18.75
C LYS A 132 -6.61 0.86 -19.74
N SER A 133 -6.68 2.11 -20.20
CA SER A 133 -5.70 2.69 -21.10
C SER A 133 -4.37 3.05 -20.42
N PHE A 134 -4.40 3.38 -19.13
CA PHE A 134 -3.21 3.54 -18.28
C PHE A 134 -2.64 2.20 -17.78
N ALA A 135 -3.48 1.15 -17.69
CA ALA A 135 -3.08 -0.21 -17.31
C ALA A 135 -2.33 -0.98 -18.43
N LYS A 136 -1.49 -0.29 -19.21
CA LYS A 136 -0.68 -0.92 -20.27
C LYS A 136 0.48 -1.78 -19.74
N GLY A 137 0.60 -1.91 -18.42
CA GLY A 137 1.44 -2.87 -17.72
C GLY A 137 0.65 -3.46 -16.54
N VAL A 138 0.86 -4.75 -16.27
CA VAL A 138 0.38 -5.37 -15.02
C VAL A 138 1.45 -5.13 -13.96
N ASP A 139 1.07 -4.49 -12.85
CA ASP A 139 1.96 -4.36 -11.71
C ASP A 139 2.04 -5.71 -10.98
N PHE A 140 3.23 -6.08 -10.50
CA PHE A 140 3.37 -7.20 -9.58
C PHE A 140 3.00 -6.73 -8.15
N LYS A 141 1.71 -6.46 -7.92
CA LYS A 141 1.18 -6.07 -6.62
C LYS A 141 -0.28 -6.49 -6.47
N ASP A 142 -0.64 -6.95 -5.29
CA ASP A 142 -2.03 -7.01 -4.85
C ASP A 142 -2.35 -5.69 -4.13
N THR A 143 -3.52 -5.11 -4.40
CA THR A 143 -3.94 -3.84 -3.78
C THR A 143 -5.30 -4.00 -3.15
N ILE A 144 -5.40 -3.68 -1.86
CA ILE A 144 -6.66 -3.62 -1.13
C ILE A 144 -6.96 -2.14 -0.83
N CYS A 145 -8.08 -1.64 -1.34
CA CYS A 145 -8.47 -0.25 -1.20
C CYS A 145 -9.58 -0.10 -0.16
N LEU A 146 -9.23 0.39 1.03
CA LEU A 146 -10.21 0.79 2.04
C LEU A 146 -10.76 2.20 1.73
N HIS A 147 -11.30 2.40 0.52
CA HIS A 147 -11.65 3.73 -0.04
C HIS A 147 -12.90 4.39 0.59
N LYS A 148 -13.46 3.78 1.63
CA LYS A 148 -14.48 4.37 2.50
C LYS A 148 -14.23 3.85 3.92
N PHE A 149 -13.15 4.30 4.54
CA PHE A 149 -13.04 4.18 5.99
C PHE A 149 -14.01 5.20 6.62
N ASN A 150 -15.30 4.88 6.56
CA ASN A 150 -16.29 5.53 7.39
C ASN A 150 -16.53 4.57 8.57
N PRO A 151 -16.01 4.86 9.76
CA PRO A 151 -16.24 4.01 10.92
C PRO A 151 -17.74 3.88 11.26
N ASP A 152 -18.58 4.79 10.75
CA ASP A 152 -20.03 4.76 10.92
C ASP A 152 -20.77 3.91 9.86
N ASP A 153 -20.07 3.37 8.85
CA ASP A 153 -20.64 2.44 7.86
C ASP A 153 -20.56 1.00 8.39
N GLU A 154 -21.51 0.64 9.25
CA GLU A 154 -21.53 -0.66 9.93
C GLU A 154 -21.50 -1.85 8.97
N ASP A 155 -22.20 -1.75 7.83
CA ASP A 155 -22.31 -2.82 6.83
C ASP A 155 -20.93 -3.19 6.27
N ARG A 156 -20.13 -2.18 5.90
CA ARG A 156 -18.76 -2.40 5.42
C ARG A 156 -17.82 -2.83 6.53
N MET A 157 -17.97 -2.27 7.73
CA MET A 157 -17.15 -2.65 8.88
C MET A 157 -17.36 -4.11 9.26
N THR A 158 -18.55 -4.70 9.06
CA THR A 158 -18.79 -6.13 9.37
C THR A 158 -17.78 -7.06 8.69
N HIS A 159 -17.33 -6.71 7.50
CA HIS A 159 -16.43 -7.52 6.71
C HIS A 159 -14.94 -7.22 6.93
N VAL A 160 -14.61 -6.13 7.61
CA VAL A 160 -13.23 -5.82 8.02
C VAL A 160 -12.85 -6.77 9.18
N PRO A 161 -11.70 -7.49 9.11
CA PRO A 161 -11.26 -8.33 10.21
C PRO A 161 -11.23 -7.58 11.54
N GLN A 162 -11.55 -8.26 12.63
CA GLN A 162 -11.76 -7.61 13.93
C GLN A 162 -10.49 -6.90 14.43
N GLU A 163 -9.34 -7.47 14.11
CA GLU A 163 -8.00 -6.97 14.37
C GLU A 163 -7.79 -5.62 13.68
N CYS A 164 -8.21 -5.50 12.42
CA CYS A 164 -8.19 -4.26 11.66
C CYS A 164 -9.18 -3.24 12.25
N ARG A 165 -10.41 -3.65 12.58
CA ARG A 165 -11.43 -2.74 13.16
C ARG A 165 -10.97 -2.06 14.45
N LYS A 166 -10.32 -2.82 15.35
CA LYS A 166 -9.86 -2.30 16.65
C LYS A 166 -8.84 -1.16 16.51
N LEU A 167 -8.01 -1.21 15.47
CA LEU A 167 -6.97 -0.20 15.22
C LEU A 167 -7.49 1.00 14.47
N LEU A 168 -8.50 0.79 13.63
CA LEU A 168 -9.04 1.84 12.78
C LEU A 168 -10.16 2.64 13.48
N CYS A 169 -10.77 2.10 14.54
CA CYS A 169 -11.80 2.76 15.37
C CYS A 169 -11.28 3.23 16.76
N ALA A 170 -9.97 3.26 16.97
CA ALA A 170 -9.32 3.74 18.20
C ALA A 170 -9.08 5.25 18.16
#